data_AF-A0A813B820-F1
#
_entry.id   AF-A0A813B820-F1
#
_cell.length_a   1.000
_cell.length_b   1.000
_cell.length_c   1.000
_cell.angle_alpha   90.00
_cell.angle_beta   90.00
_cell.angle_gamma   90.00
#
_symmetry.space_group_name_H-M   'P 1'
#
loop_
_entity.id
_entity.type
_entity.pdbx_description
1 polymer ?
#
loop_
_entity_poly.entity_id
_entity_poly.type
_entity_poly.pdbx_seq_one_letter_code
_entity_poly.pdbx_strand_id
1 'polypeptide(L)'
;MRITDLRALAKLAHQKGVLLSVDSTMMPPVICQPLLLGVDIVVHSATKFFSGHADCTGGLVCVRDPELAHRVAFLQNAEGTALAPFECFLFLRGIKTMWLRVSRAQENAQEIAKFLSRHSKVTGVFFPGPGGCDNRALRIHQSQSSGPGCVISFTTGSVGFSRRLLDASRLFKTTVSFGSVNSLGEMPCTMSHASIPAEQQTLPQDLVRLSVGIEDVRDLLLDLQRALETASGQREQPSNDQYDSRFDDLPVVPRLPGGTAEETDGHDDASGLQRGDSLVGFLAAQAQQKRPGLALLGVAAVSALTLGALAAARSQRRCAGFIAGFGFDVTVMVRSILLRGFDQDIANMIGQYMQKHGVNFAREMVPSKFEKTADGKVKVFVKDAEYGVFDTVLVAIGRAGCASQLNVEAAGLSYNPKTGKVVVDDNDQTSVPNIFAIGDVCEGKPELTPVAIQAGRMLTRRLFAGSTKKMDYTDIATTVFTPIEYGCVGYSEDEAREKISKERIKVYHCTAQPLEWNLNSERKDDMGYMKLIVDKEEKEKVVGVHILGPNAGEIIQGLSVAIRCGVTKEHFDDCVGIHPTFAESYTTMTEEKTEGSALPTKGGC
;
A
#
# COMPACT_ATOMS: atom_id res chain seq x y z
N MET A 1 0.87 -18.30 -34.09
CA MET A 1 1.20 -18.13 -32.65
C MET A 1 2.23 -19.17 -32.27
N ARG A 2 3.27 -18.82 -31.49
CA ARG A 2 4.26 -19.77 -30.96
C ARG A 2 4.02 -19.94 -29.46
N ILE A 3 4.01 -21.18 -28.97
CA ILE A 3 3.85 -21.49 -27.55
C ILE A 3 5.10 -22.22 -27.10
N THR A 4 5.70 -21.72 -26.03
CA THR A 4 6.97 -22.21 -25.50
C THR A 4 6.72 -23.23 -24.39
N ASP A 5 7.40 -24.38 -24.47
CA ASP A 5 7.36 -25.41 -23.42
C ASP A 5 8.26 -25.00 -22.25
N LEU A 6 7.64 -24.56 -21.15
CA LEU A 6 8.35 -24.04 -19.98
C LEU A 6 9.16 -25.12 -19.27
N ARG A 7 8.67 -26.36 -19.22
CA ARG A 7 9.36 -27.47 -18.56
C ARG A 7 10.60 -27.89 -19.36
N ALA A 8 10.48 -27.95 -20.68
CA ALA A 8 11.61 -28.26 -21.55
C ALA A 8 12.69 -27.18 -21.46
N LEU A 9 12.32 -25.90 -21.44
CA LEU A 9 13.27 -24.80 -21.26
C LEU A 9 13.96 -24.84 -19.89
N ALA A 10 13.20 -25.06 -18.82
CA ALA A 10 13.76 -25.16 -17.47
C ALA A 10 14.81 -26.28 -17.40
N LYS A 11 14.46 -27.47 -17.93
CA LYS A 11 15.40 -28.59 -18.00
C LYS A 11 16.68 -28.24 -18.76
N LEU A 12 16.56 -27.54 -19.89
CA LEU A 12 17.72 -27.13 -20.69
C LEU A 12 18.59 -26.09 -19.95
N ALA A 13 17.97 -25.11 -19.31
CA ALA A 13 18.66 -24.07 -18.54
C ALA A 13 19.44 -24.69 -17.37
N HIS A 14 18.78 -25.56 -16.60
CA HIS A 14 19.40 -26.22 -15.45
C HIS A 14 20.52 -27.20 -15.85
N GLN A 15 20.41 -27.89 -16.99
CA GLN A 15 21.52 -28.68 -17.55
C GLN A 15 22.77 -27.86 -17.86
N LYS A 16 22.63 -26.55 -18.06
CA LYS A 16 23.72 -25.61 -18.32
C LYS A 16 24.10 -24.78 -17.10
N GLY A 17 23.47 -25.00 -15.94
CA GLY A 17 23.72 -24.24 -14.72
C GLY A 17 23.31 -22.77 -14.80
N VAL A 18 22.36 -22.41 -15.68
CA VAL A 18 21.85 -21.04 -15.82
C VAL A 18 20.44 -20.91 -15.27
N LEU A 19 20.12 -19.73 -14.72
CA LEU A 19 18.78 -19.42 -14.22
C LEU A 19 17.83 -19.13 -15.39
N LEU A 20 16.61 -19.63 -15.30
CA LEU A 20 15.54 -19.32 -16.24
C LEU A 20 14.60 -18.25 -15.65
N SER A 21 14.47 -17.13 -16.38
CA SER A 21 13.48 -16.10 -16.09
C SER A 21 12.37 -16.10 -17.14
N VAL A 22 11.12 -15.93 -16.71
CA VAL A 22 9.94 -15.82 -17.58
C VAL A 22 9.14 -14.57 -17.24
N ASP A 23 8.90 -13.73 -18.23
CA ASP A 23 7.85 -12.71 -18.16
C ASP A 23 6.50 -13.40 -18.37
N SER A 24 5.70 -13.50 -17.31
CA SER A 24 4.39 -14.13 -17.32
C SER A 24 3.28 -13.08 -17.25
N THR A 25 3.51 -11.85 -17.71
CA THR A 25 2.55 -10.75 -17.66
C THR A 25 1.24 -11.08 -18.38
N MET A 26 1.29 -11.76 -19.53
CA MET A 26 0.09 -12.15 -20.29
C MET A 26 -0.68 -13.33 -19.66
N MET A 27 -0.03 -14.09 -18.78
CA MET A 27 -0.55 -15.31 -18.17
C MET A 27 -0.41 -15.19 -16.65
N PRO A 28 -1.37 -14.56 -15.96
CA PRO A 28 -1.28 -14.31 -14.52
C PRO A 28 -1.28 -15.62 -13.70
N PRO A 29 -0.90 -15.60 -12.41
CA PRO A 29 -0.74 -16.79 -11.58
C PRO A 29 -2.02 -17.63 -11.40
N VAL A 30 -3.20 -17.05 -11.65
CA VAL A 30 -4.48 -17.79 -11.67
C VAL A 30 -4.64 -18.68 -12.92
N ILE A 31 -3.85 -18.43 -13.97
CA ILE A 31 -3.84 -19.20 -15.22
C ILE A 31 -2.58 -20.06 -15.38
N CYS A 32 -1.40 -19.51 -15.12
CA CYS A 32 -0.14 -20.23 -15.27
C CYS A 32 0.79 -19.90 -14.11
N GLN A 33 1.43 -20.92 -13.53
CA GLN A 33 2.36 -20.78 -12.41
C GLN A 33 3.75 -21.29 -12.81
N PRO A 34 4.56 -20.50 -13.52
CA PRO A 34 5.83 -20.98 -14.09
C PRO A 34 6.83 -21.48 -13.04
N LEU A 35 6.77 -20.96 -11.81
CA LEU A 35 7.57 -21.45 -10.68
C LEU A 35 7.27 -22.92 -10.33
N LEU A 36 6.08 -23.46 -10.63
CA LEU A 36 5.81 -24.89 -10.47
C LEU A 36 6.31 -25.73 -11.66
N LEU A 37 6.74 -25.09 -12.75
CA LEU A 37 7.10 -25.74 -14.01
C LEU A 37 8.61 -25.84 -14.26
N GLY A 38 9.43 -25.40 -13.31
CA GLY A 38 10.89 -25.41 -13.44
C GLY A 38 11.53 -24.02 -13.62
N VAL A 39 10.73 -22.95 -13.77
CA VAL A 39 11.27 -21.57 -13.87
C VAL A 39 11.81 -21.10 -12.51
N ASP A 40 12.90 -20.35 -12.52
CA ASP A 40 13.57 -19.84 -11.31
C ASP A 40 13.06 -18.44 -10.90
N ILE A 41 12.82 -17.58 -11.89
CA ILE A 41 12.38 -16.20 -11.72
C ILE A 41 11.16 -15.93 -12.62
N VAL A 42 10.08 -15.42 -12.06
CA VAL A 42 8.92 -14.97 -12.82
C VAL A 42 8.75 -13.47 -12.63
N VAL A 43 8.67 -12.74 -13.74
CA VAL A 43 8.41 -11.30 -13.75
C VAL A 43 6.98 -11.06 -14.24
N HIS A 44 6.27 -10.15 -13.57
CA HIS A 44 4.98 -9.67 -14.02
C HIS A 44 4.94 -8.14 -13.99
N SER A 45 4.30 -7.54 -14.99
CA SER A 45 3.76 -6.20 -14.83
C SER A 45 2.50 -6.27 -13.96
N ALA A 46 2.61 -5.75 -12.72
CA ALA A 46 1.49 -5.65 -11.81
C ALA A 46 0.41 -4.69 -12.34
N THR A 47 0.79 -3.70 -13.15
CA THR A 47 -0.10 -2.79 -13.89
C THR A 47 -1.23 -3.50 -14.62
N LYS A 48 -1.00 -4.74 -15.07
CA LYS A 48 -1.96 -5.52 -15.86
C LYS A 48 -2.94 -6.23 -14.94
N PHE A 49 -2.94 -7.56 -14.91
CA PHE A 49 -3.96 -8.33 -14.20
C PHE A 49 -3.99 -8.12 -12.67
N PHE A 50 -2.88 -7.71 -12.04
CA PHE A 50 -2.81 -7.49 -10.60
C PHE A 50 -3.57 -6.22 -10.17
N SER A 51 -3.35 -5.07 -10.81
CA SER A 51 -4.24 -3.90 -10.63
C SER A 51 -5.60 -4.22 -11.22
N GLY A 52 -5.66 -4.59 -12.50
CA GLY A 52 -6.89 -4.94 -13.21
C GLY A 52 -7.78 -3.77 -13.60
N HIS A 53 -7.42 -2.53 -13.26
CA HIS A 53 -8.28 -1.36 -13.43
C HIS A 53 -7.61 -0.24 -14.24
N ALA A 54 -6.40 -0.47 -14.77
CA ALA A 54 -5.63 0.49 -15.56
C ALA A 54 -5.35 1.83 -14.84
N ASP A 55 -5.31 1.81 -13.50
CA ASP A 55 -5.23 2.99 -12.63
C ASP A 55 -3.94 3.06 -11.80
N CYS A 56 -3.04 2.09 -11.97
CA CYS A 56 -1.85 1.95 -11.16
C CYS A 56 -0.74 1.24 -11.95
N THR A 57 0.52 1.64 -11.74
CA THR A 57 1.68 0.99 -12.36
C THR A 57 2.55 0.29 -11.32
N GLY A 58 3.08 -0.88 -11.69
CA GLY A 58 3.95 -1.65 -10.80
C GLY A 58 4.50 -2.90 -11.45
N GLY A 59 5.49 -3.49 -10.79
CA GLY A 59 6.15 -4.73 -11.18
C GLY A 59 6.21 -5.71 -10.01
N LEU A 60 6.23 -7.00 -10.33
CA LEU A 60 6.38 -8.08 -9.38
C LEU A 60 7.46 -9.04 -9.88
N VAL A 61 8.38 -9.42 -8.99
CA VAL A 61 9.37 -10.47 -9.23
C VAL A 61 9.13 -11.57 -8.21
N CYS A 62 8.73 -12.75 -8.69
CA CYS A 62 8.55 -13.95 -7.89
C CYS A 62 9.71 -14.91 -8.16
N VAL A 63 10.27 -15.52 -7.12
CA VAL A 63 11.39 -16.45 -7.26
C VAL A 63 11.11 -17.76 -6.56
N ARG A 64 11.70 -18.84 -7.05
CA ARG A 64 11.54 -20.20 -6.49
C ARG A 64 12.28 -20.37 -5.15
N ASP A 65 13.44 -19.76 -5.04
CA ASP A 65 14.44 -20.06 -4.01
C ASP A 65 14.61 -18.90 -3.01
N PRO A 66 14.71 -19.18 -1.69
CA PRO A 66 14.91 -18.15 -0.67
C PRO A 66 16.22 -17.35 -0.82
N GLU A 67 17.34 -17.98 -1.20
CA GLU A 67 18.61 -17.27 -1.40
C GLU A 67 18.50 -16.29 -2.57
N LEU A 68 17.84 -16.71 -3.66
CA LEU A 68 17.55 -15.83 -4.78
C LEU A 68 16.63 -14.68 -4.37
N ALA A 69 15.67 -14.93 -3.48
CA ALA A 69 14.80 -13.88 -2.92
C ALA A 69 15.60 -12.86 -2.11
N HIS A 70 16.55 -13.30 -1.29
CA HIS A 70 17.45 -12.40 -0.55
C HIS A 70 18.28 -11.54 -1.49
N ARG A 71 18.78 -12.09 -2.59
CA ARG A 71 19.55 -11.34 -3.61
C ARG A 71 18.69 -10.29 -4.30
N VAL A 72 17.46 -10.62 -4.69
CA VAL A 72 16.52 -9.67 -5.31
C VAL A 72 16.12 -8.59 -4.32
N ALA A 73 15.80 -8.95 -3.08
CA ALA A 73 15.43 -8.00 -2.03
C ALA A 73 16.58 -7.02 -1.70
N PHE A 74 17.83 -7.51 -1.71
CA PHE A 74 19.00 -6.64 -1.55
C PHE A 74 19.07 -5.58 -2.64
N LEU A 75 18.92 -5.97 -3.92
CA LEU A 75 18.93 -5.04 -5.05
C LEU A 75 17.76 -4.05 -4.98
N GLN A 76 16.54 -4.55 -4.73
CA GLN A 76 15.35 -3.72 -4.59
C GLN A 76 15.52 -2.67 -3.48
N ASN A 77 16.08 -3.09 -2.33
CA ASN A 77 16.35 -2.18 -1.21
C ASN A 77 17.48 -1.18 -1.54
N ALA A 78 18.52 -1.60 -2.26
CA ALA A 78 19.63 -0.74 -2.66
C ALA A 78 19.24 0.32 -3.69
N GLU A 79 18.37 -0.04 -4.65
CA GLU A 79 17.88 0.87 -5.69
C GLU A 79 16.69 1.74 -5.21
N GLY A 80 16.12 1.42 -4.05
CA GLY A 80 14.95 2.13 -3.51
C GLY A 80 13.67 1.90 -4.32
N THR A 81 13.62 0.86 -5.16
CA THR A 81 12.47 0.53 -6.00
C THR A 81 11.37 -0.11 -5.16
N ALA A 82 10.64 0.70 -4.41
CA ALA A 82 9.47 0.28 -3.64
C ALA A 82 8.19 0.92 -4.19
N LEU A 83 7.08 0.16 -4.15
CA LEU A 83 5.77 0.70 -4.47
C LEU A 83 5.34 1.69 -3.38
N ALA A 84 4.73 2.80 -3.79
CA ALA A 84 4.15 3.73 -2.83
C ALA A 84 2.89 3.13 -2.16
N PRO A 85 2.54 3.58 -0.94
CA PRO A 85 1.45 2.97 -0.17
C PRO A 85 0.09 2.96 -0.89
N PHE A 86 -0.20 3.99 -1.69
CA PHE A 86 -1.44 4.10 -2.43
C PHE A 86 -1.53 3.04 -3.55
N GLU A 87 -0.45 2.85 -4.31
CA GLU A 87 -0.32 1.79 -5.31
C GLU A 87 -0.45 0.41 -4.66
N CYS A 88 0.15 0.21 -3.48
CA CYS A 88 -0.01 -1.02 -2.71
C CYS A 88 -1.49 -1.28 -2.37
N PHE A 89 -2.22 -0.26 -1.91
CA PHE A 89 -3.66 -0.37 -1.64
C PHE A 89 -4.47 -0.72 -2.90
N LEU A 90 -4.19 -0.07 -4.03
CA LEU A 90 -4.85 -0.36 -5.32
C LEU A 90 -4.57 -1.80 -5.80
N PHE A 91 -3.33 -2.29 -5.64
CA PHE A 91 -3.00 -3.68 -5.94
C PHE A 91 -3.70 -4.66 -5.00
N LEU A 92 -3.79 -4.38 -3.69
CA LEU A 92 -4.53 -5.24 -2.75
C LEU A 92 -6.02 -5.34 -3.11
N ARG A 93 -6.64 -4.26 -3.58
CA ARG A 93 -8.01 -4.27 -4.13
C ARG A 93 -8.09 -5.12 -5.40
N GLY A 94 -7.17 -4.91 -6.33
CA GLY A 94 -7.13 -5.61 -7.62
C GLY A 94 -6.93 -7.12 -7.50
N ILE A 95 -6.00 -7.56 -6.65
CA ILE A 95 -5.65 -8.98 -6.48
C ILE A 95 -6.84 -9.80 -5.97
N LYS A 96 -7.64 -9.26 -5.03
CA LYS A 96 -8.82 -9.94 -4.47
C LYS A 96 -9.85 -10.35 -5.53
N THR A 97 -9.96 -9.59 -6.61
CA THR A 97 -10.91 -9.83 -7.70
C THR A 97 -10.27 -10.43 -8.95
N MET A 98 -8.96 -10.69 -8.94
CA MET A 98 -8.21 -11.14 -10.11
C MET A 98 -8.81 -12.41 -10.72
N TRP A 99 -9.09 -13.43 -9.91
CA TRP A 99 -9.63 -14.69 -10.42
C TRP A 99 -10.97 -14.49 -11.16
N LEU A 100 -11.89 -13.69 -10.61
CA LEU A 100 -13.18 -13.39 -11.24
C LEU A 100 -12.99 -12.67 -12.58
N ARG A 101 -12.16 -11.61 -12.59
CA ARG A 101 -11.93 -10.80 -13.79
C ARG A 101 -11.27 -11.60 -14.90
N VAL A 102 -10.22 -12.35 -14.57
CA VAL A 102 -9.49 -13.17 -15.54
C VAL A 102 -10.36 -14.31 -16.06
N SER A 103 -11.15 -14.96 -15.20
CA SER A 103 -12.07 -16.04 -15.60
C SER A 103 -13.14 -15.55 -16.57
N ARG A 104 -13.78 -14.40 -16.28
CA ARG A 104 -14.74 -13.80 -17.21
C ARG A 104 -14.09 -13.37 -18.53
N ALA A 105 -12.92 -12.71 -18.46
CA ALA A 105 -12.22 -12.25 -19.65
C ALA A 105 -11.77 -13.39 -20.58
N GLN A 106 -11.32 -14.54 -20.03
CA GLN A 106 -10.96 -15.70 -20.85
C GLN A 106 -12.17 -16.41 -21.46
N GLU A 107 -13.33 -16.40 -20.81
CA GLU A 107 -14.59 -16.92 -21.38
C GLU A 107 -15.00 -16.07 -22.58
N ASN A 108 -15.03 -14.74 -22.40
CA ASN A 108 -15.31 -13.78 -23.46
C ASN A 108 -14.34 -13.95 -24.63
N ALA A 109 -13.04 -14.08 -24.34
CA ALA A 109 -12.02 -14.22 -25.36
C ALA A 109 -12.18 -15.50 -26.19
N GLN A 110 -12.60 -16.60 -25.58
CA GLN A 110 -12.88 -17.84 -26.32
C GLN A 110 -14.03 -17.68 -27.30
N GLU A 111 -15.12 -17.01 -26.91
CA GLU A 111 -16.25 -16.76 -27.80
C GLU A 111 -15.89 -15.79 -28.93
N ILE A 112 -15.13 -14.73 -28.63
CA ILE A 112 -14.63 -13.81 -29.65
C ILE A 112 -13.69 -14.51 -30.63
N ALA A 113 -12.78 -15.36 -30.15
CA ALA A 113 -11.88 -16.12 -31.02
C ALA A 113 -12.66 -17.04 -31.97
N LYS A 114 -13.72 -17.70 -31.48
CA LYS A 114 -14.62 -18.51 -32.32
C LYS A 114 -15.36 -17.68 -33.36
N PHE A 115 -15.88 -16.52 -32.97
CA PHE A 115 -16.55 -15.58 -33.87
C PHE A 115 -15.61 -15.11 -34.99
N LEU A 116 -14.42 -14.62 -34.64
CA LEU A 116 -13.43 -14.12 -35.59
C LEU A 116 -12.96 -15.22 -36.54
N SER A 117 -12.76 -16.45 -36.04
CA SER A 117 -12.31 -17.58 -36.87
C SER A 117 -13.30 -18.00 -37.96
N ARG A 118 -14.57 -17.59 -37.84
CA ARG A 118 -15.64 -17.89 -38.81
C ARG A 118 -15.92 -16.71 -39.75
N HIS A 119 -15.35 -15.53 -39.49
CA HIS A 119 -15.68 -14.33 -40.22
C HIS A 119 -14.85 -14.20 -41.52
N SER A 120 -15.52 -13.99 -42.66
CA SER A 120 -14.89 -14.02 -43.99
C SER A 120 -13.82 -12.94 -44.24
N LYS A 121 -13.86 -11.85 -43.46
CA LYS A 121 -12.87 -10.76 -43.51
C LYS A 121 -11.66 -10.97 -42.60
N VAL A 122 -11.62 -12.06 -41.83
CA VAL A 122 -10.49 -12.44 -40.98
C VAL A 122 -9.68 -13.51 -41.70
N THR A 123 -8.39 -13.26 -41.92
CA THR A 123 -7.50 -14.17 -42.66
C THR A 123 -6.75 -15.14 -41.75
N GLY A 124 -6.66 -14.84 -40.46
CA GLY A 124 -6.04 -15.70 -39.46
C GLY A 124 -6.31 -15.23 -38.04
N VAL A 125 -6.41 -16.17 -37.11
CA VAL A 125 -6.59 -15.92 -35.66
C VAL A 125 -5.44 -16.54 -34.89
N PHE A 126 -4.95 -15.82 -33.88
CA PHE A 126 -3.85 -16.18 -33.02
C PHE A 126 -4.32 -16.12 -31.56
N PHE A 127 -4.54 -17.29 -30.98
CA PHE A 127 -5.07 -17.47 -29.63
C PHE A 127 -4.71 -18.88 -29.13
N PRO A 128 -4.36 -19.07 -27.85
CA PRO A 128 -3.99 -20.39 -27.33
C PRO A 128 -5.24 -21.22 -26.99
N GLY A 129 -6.14 -21.33 -27.96
CA GLY A 129 -7.36 -22.12 -27.92
C GLY A 129 -7.62 -22.78 -29.29
N PRO A 130 -8.68 -23.60 -29.41
CA PRO A 130 -9.01 -24.28 -30.65
C PRO A 130 -9.12 -23.30 -31.84
N GLY A 131 -8.41 -23.59 -32.93
CA GLY A 131 -8.40 -22.76 -34.14
C GLY A 131 -7.44 -21.57 -34.15
N GLY A 132 -6.84 -21.20 -33.01
CA GLY A 132 -5.90 -20.07 -32.91
C GLY A 132 -4.41 -20.44 -32.89
N CYS A 133 -4.10 -21.74 -32.82
CA CYS A 133 -2.74 -22.28 -32.89
C CYS A 133 -2.76 -23.73 -33.38
N ASP A 134 -1.58 -24.28 -33.72
CA ASP A 134 -1.47 -25.67 -34.13
C ASP A 134 -1.70 -26.66 -32.97
N ASN A 135 -2.05 -27.90 -33.29
CA ASN A 135 -2.39 -28.92 -32.29
C ASN A 135 -1.25 -29.25 -31.33
N ARG A 136 0.01 -29.07 -31.73
CA ARG A 136 1.16 -29.33 -30.85
C ARG A 136 1.30 -28.20 -29.83
N ALA A 137 1.24 -26.95 -30.29
CA ALA A 137 1.27 -25.76 -29.45
C ALA A 137 0.12 -25.76 -28.44
N LEU A 138 -1.10 -26.11 -28.88
CA LEU A 138 -2.28 -26.21 -28.01
C LEU A 138 -2.08 -27.24 -26.89
N ARG A 139 -1.56 -28.43 -27.20
CA ARG A 139 -1.26 -29.46 -26.18
C ARG A 139 -0.22 -29.00 -25.17
N ILE A 140 0.84 -28.32 -25.63
CA ILE A 140 1.85 -27.74 -24.73
C ILE A 140 1.20 -26.74 -23.79
N HIS A 141 0.39 -25.82 -24.33
CA HIS A 141 -0.33 -24.80 -23.56
C HIS A 141 -1.22 -25.40 -22.47
N GLN A 142 -2.05 -26.38 -22.84
CA GLN A 142 -2.96 -27.07 -21.93
C GLN A 142 -2.22 -27.86 -20.84
N SER A 143 -1.00 -28.32 -21.13
CA SER A 143 -0.18 -29.03 -20.13
C SER A 143 0.42 -28.10 -19.06
N GLN A 144 0.42 -26.79 -19.28
CA GLN A 144 1.15 -25.83 -18.44
C GLN A 144 0.30 -24.64 -17.96
N SER A 145 -0.97 -24.57 -18.35
CA SER A 145 -1.90 -23.50 -17.96
C SER A 145 -3.33 -24.03 -17.80
N SER A 146 -4.13 -23.37 -16.96
CA SER A 146 -5.54 -23.71 -16.72
C SER A 146 -6.51 -23.05 -17.70
N GLY A 147 -6.04 -22.16 -18.59
CA GLY A 147 -6.89 -21.41 -19.50
C GLY A 147 -6.11 -20.66 -20.58
N PRO A 148 -6.80 -20.12 -21.60
CA PRO A 148 -6.16 -19.48 -22.76
C PRO A 148 -5.80 -17.99 -22.54
N GLY A 149 -6.20 -17.39 -21.43
CA GLY A 149 -6.04 -15.94 -21.21
C GLY A 149 -7.03 -15.11 -22.04
N CYS A 150 -6.82 -13.79 -22.09
CA CYS A 150 -7.79 -12.86 -22.69
C CYS A 150 -7.26 -12.03 -23.87
N VAL A 151 -6.03 -12.27 -24.32
CA VAL A 151 -5.44 -11.54 -25.45
C VAL A 151 -5.58 -12.36 -26.71
N ILE A 152 -6.19 -11.77 -27.74
CA ILE A 152 -6.41 -12.37 -29.06
C ILE A 152 -5.65 -11.51 -30.07
N SER A 153 -5.08 -12.11 -31.10
CA SER A 153 -4.65 -11.34 -32.28
C SER A 153 -5.20 -11.96 -33.54
N PHE A 154 -5.46 -11.15 -34.57
CA PHE A 154 -5.98 -11.64 -35.85
C PHE A 154 -5.53 -10.74 -37.00
N THR A 155 -5.49 -11.29 -38.20
CA THR A 155 -5.15 -10.58 -39.44
C THR A 155 -6.38 -10.44 -40.33
N THR A 156 -6.40 -9.42 -41.18
CA THR A 156 -7.52 -9.09 -42.07
C THR A 156 -7.13 -9.09 -43.55
N GLY A 157 -5.84 -9.15 -43.84
CA GLY A 157 -5.25 -8.98 -45.16
C GLY A 157 -5.12 -7.52 -45.61
N SER A 158 -5.54 -6.53 -44.80
CA SER A 158 -5.48 -5.11 -45.19
C SER A 158 -5.30 -4.18 -43.99
N VAL A 159 -4.19 -3.45 -43.97
CA VAL A 159 -3.89 -2.41 -42.96
C VAL A 159 -5.01 -1.37 -42.88
N GLY A 160 -5.51 -0.91 -44.04
CA GLY A 160 -6.58 0.08 -44.10
C GLY A 160 -7.90 -0.45 -43.55
N PHE A 161 -8.19 -1.74 -43.75
CA PHE A 161 -9.37 -2.38 -43.17
C PHE A 161 -9.23 -2.52 -41.66
N SER A 162 -8.09 -3.02 -41.17
CA SER A 162 -7.81 -3.15 -39.73
C SER A 162 -7.91 -1.82 -39.00
N ARG A 163 -7.43 -0.72 -39.60
CA ARG A 163 -7.56 0.63 -39.05
C ARG A 163 -9.03 1.05 -38.93
N ARG A 164 -9.80 0.96 -40.02
CA ARG A 164 -11.23 1.30 -40.02
C ARG A 164 -12.04 0.46 -39.03
N LEU A 165 -11.66 -0.81 -38.84
CA LEU A 165 -12.29 -1.69 -37.86
C LEU A 165 -12.11 -1.18 -36.43
N LEU A 166 -10.89 -0.79 -36.06
CA LEU A 166 -10.64 -0.22 -34.73
C LEU A 166 -11.34 1.14 -34.57
N ASP A 167 -11.27 2.01 -35.58
CA ASP A 167 -11.95 3.31 -35.56
C ASP A 167 -13.49 3.17 -35.43
N ALA A 168 -14.08 2.10 -35.99
CA ALA A 168 -15.51 1.81 -35.92
C ALA A 168 -15.95 1.05 -34.64
N SER A 169 -14.99 0.53 -33.86
CA SER A 169 -15.26 -0.18 -32.61
C SER A 169 -15.62 0.81 -31.51
N ARG A 170 -16.65 0.51 -30.70
CA ARG A 170 -17.09 1.40 -29.60
C ARG A 170 -16.66 0.86 -28.24
N LEU A 171 -16.68 -0.45 -28.07
CA LEU A 171 -16.29 -1.11 -26.83
C LEU A 171 -14.79 -1.44 -26.83
N PHE A 172 -14.25 -1.93 -27.94
CA PHE A 172 -12.81 -2.13 -28.09
C PHE A 172 -12.10 -0.80 -28.34
N LYS A 173 -11.85 -0.04 -27.27
CA LYS A 173 -11.18 1.26 -27.35
C LYS A 173 -9.75 1.09 -27.85
N THR A 174 -9.35 1.94 -28.78
CA THR A 174 -7.98 1.93 -29.33
C THR A 174 -6.99 2.41 -28.28
N THR A 175 -6.22 1.49 -27.67
CA THR A 175 -5.26 1.83 -26.60
C THR A 175 -4.18 0.75 -26.48
N VAL A 176 -2.94 1.18 -26.21
CA VAL A 176 -1.78 0.30 -25.99
C VAL A 176 -1.74 -0.25 -24.56
N SER A 177 -2.68 -1.13 -24.20
CA SER A 177 -2.67 -1.81 -22.89
C SER A 177 -3.46 -3.12 -22.92
N PHE A 178 -3.39 -3.88 -21.82
CA PHE A 178 -4.17 -5.10 -21.65
C PHE A 178 -4.36 -5.47 -20.17
N GLY A 179 -5.23 -6.45 -19.91
CA GLY A 179 -5.42 -7.02 -18.57
C GLY A 179 -6.25 -6.17 -17.60
N SER A 180 -6.92 -5.13 -18.10
CA SER A 180 -7.95 -4.36 -17.39
C SER A 180 -9.33 -5.01 -17.51
N VAL A 181 -10.30 -4.47 -16.76
CA VAL A 181 -11.73 -4.82 -16.90
C VAL A 181 -12.34 -4.40 -18.24
N ASN A 182 -11.78 -3.40 -18.91
CA ASN A 182 -12.23 -2.93 -20.21
C ASN A 182 -11.58 -3.69 -21.38
N SER A 183 -12.35 -3.88 -22.44
CA SER A 183 -11.93 -4.39 -23.73
C SER A 183 -11.19 -3.31 -24.53
N LEU A 184 -10.02 -3.66 -25.06
CA LEU A 184 -9.13 -2.74 -25.79
C LEU A 184 -8.69 -3.36 -27.11
N GLY A 185 -8.42 -2.51 -28.10
CA GLY A 185 -7.88 -2.90 -29.40
C GLY A 185 -6.62 -2.11 -29.75
N GLU A 186 -5.68 -2.72 -30.47
CA GLU A 186 -4.54 -2.01 -31.07
C GLU A 186 -4.10 -2.66 -32.38
N MET A 187 -3.36 -1.90 -33.18
CA MET A 187 -2.54 -2.42 -34.28
C MET A 187 -1.07 -2.32 -33.87
N PRO A 188 -0.42 -3.44 -33.45
CA PRO A 188 0.90 -3.37 -32.84
C PRO A 188 1.96 -2.70 -33.73
N CYS A 189 1.99 -3.00 -35.04
CA CYS A 189 3.01 -2.48 -35.96
C CYS A 189 2.93 -0.96 -36.18
N THR A 190 1.74 -0.36 -36.06
CA THR A 190 1.53 1.08 -36.25
C THR A 190 1.49 1.86 -34.93
N MET A 191 1.45 1.16 -33.79
CA MET A 191 1.35 1.75 -32.47
C MET A 191 2.52 1.31 -31.58
N SER A 192 2.34 0.24 -30.80
CA SER A 192 3.29 -0.18 -29.76
C SER A 192 4.68 -0.59 -30.30
N HIS A 193 4.77 -1.02 -31.57
CA HIS A 193 6.01 -1.38 -32.24
C HIS A 193 6.45 -0.35 -33.31
N ALA A 194 5.79 0.81 -33.39
CA ALA A 194 6.11 1.83 -34.39
C ALA A 194 7.56 2.36 -34.30
N SER A 195 8.17 2.28 -33.11
CA SER A 195 9.56 2.67 -32.87
C SER A 195 10.59 1.62 -33.32
N ILE A 196 10.15 0.40 -33.66
CA ILE A 196 11.03 -0.66 -34.18
C ILE A 196 11.25 -0.40 -35.68
N PRO A 197 12.50 -0.33 -36.17
CA PRO A 197 12.79 -0.16 -37.59
C PRO A 197 12.04 -1.19 -38.45
N ALA A 198 11.48 -0.75 -39.58
CA ALA A 198 10.58 -1.56 -40.42
C ALA A 198 11.22 -2.90 -40.85
N GLU A 199 12.54 -2.91 -41.07
CA GLU A 199 13.34 -4.10 -41.42
C GLU A 199 13.44 -5.15 -40.30
N GLN A 200 13.19 -4.76 -39.04
CA GLN A 200 13.21 -5.63 -37.87
C GLN A 200 11.81 -6.01 -37.38
N GLN A 201 10.76 -5.45 -37.99
CA GLN A 201 9.37 -5.79 -37.65
C GLN A 201 9.02 -7.18 -38.21
N THR A 202 8.70 -8.10 -37.31
CA THR A 202 8.39 -9.51 -37.65
C THR A 202 6.89 -9.84 -37.62
N LEU A 203 6.05 -8.88 -37.21
CA LEU A 203 4.60 -9.05 -37.12
C LEU A 203 3.91 -8.57 -38.40
N PRO A 204 2.79 -9.19 -38.82
CA PRO A 204 1.99 -8.71 -39.94
C PRO A 204 1.51 -7.26 -39.71
N GLN A 205 1.60 -6.41 -40.74
CA GLN A 205 1.24 -4.99 -40.64
C GLN A 205 -0.26 -4.75 -40.39
N ASP A 206 -1.10 -5.69 -40.83
CA ASP A 206 -2.55 -5.67 -40.68
C ASP A 206 -3.05 -6.33 -39.39
N LEU A 207 -2.12 -6.78 -38.52
CA LEU A 207 -2.45 -7.46 -37.28
C LEU A 207 -3.22 -6.53 -36.33
N VAL A 208 -4.40 -6.99 -35.90
CA VAL A 208 -5.15 -6.39 -34.80
C VAL A 208 -4.97 -7.25 -33.57
N ARG A 209 -4.70 -6.62 -32.41
CA ARG A 209 -4.66 -7.28 -31.10
C ARG A 209 -5.79 -6.76 -30.25
N LEU A 210 -6.57 -7.67 -29.66
CA LEU A 210 -7.61 -7.37 -28.70
C LEU A 210 -7.19 -7.84 -27.32
N SER A 211 -7.29 -6.98 -26.32
CA SER A 211 -7.35 -7.36 -24.92
C SER A 211 -8.81 -7.42 -24.52
N VAL A 212 -9.34 -8.61 -24.28
CA VAL A 212 -10.75 -8.79 -23.94
C VAL A 212 -10.95 -8.52 -22.45
N GLY A 213 -11.93 -7.68 -22.14
CA GLY A 213 -12.36 -7.32 -20.79
C GLY A 213 -13.50 -8.20 -20.28
N ILE A 214 -14.20 -7.71 -19.26
CA ILE A 214 -15.25 -8.45 -18.53
C ILE A 214 -16.67 -8.03 -18.90
N GLU A 215 -16.83 -7.21 -19.94
CA GLU A 215 -18.13 -6.78 -20.44
C GLU A 215 -19.00 -7.97 -20.88
N ASP A 216 -20.30 -7.72 -21.11
CA ASP A 216 -21.18 -8.76 -21.64
C ASP A 216 -20.69 -9.22 -23.03
N VAL A 217 -20.47 -10.52 -23.17
CA VAL A 217 -19.93 -11.11 -24.41
C VAL A 217 -20.80 -10.80 -25.63
N ARG A 218 -22.12 -10.67 -25.45
CA ARG A 218 -23.05 -10.37 -26.55
C ARG A 218 -22.80 -8.97 -27.08
N ASP A 219 -22.56 -8.01 -26.21
CA ASP A 219 -22.27 -6.63 -26.59
C ASP A 219 -20.92 -6.53 -27.30
N LEU A 220 -19.90 -7.26 -26.81
CA LEU A 220 -18.59 -7.33 -27.46
C LEU A 220 -18.66 -7.94 -28.87
N LEU A 221 -19.44 -9.00 -29.05
CA LEU A 221 -19.64 -9.63 -30.36
C LEU A 221 -20.42 -8.72 -31.31
N LEU A 222 -21.48 -8.07 -30.82
CA LEU A 222 -22.25 -7.08 -31.60
C LEU A 222 -21.39 -5.88 -32.01
N ASP A 223 -20.51 -5.41 -31.13
CA ASP A 223 -19.58 -4.33 -31.41
C ASP A 223 -18.62 -4.69 -32.55
N LEU A 224 -17.99 -5.86 -32.44
CA LEU A 224 -17.08 -6.38 -33.47
C LEU A 224 -17.79 -6.64 -34.80
N GLN A 225 -18.99 -7.23 -34.77
CA GLN A 225 -19.78 -7.45 -35.99
C GLN A 225 -20.08 -6.13 -36.70
N ARG A 226 -20.61 -5.14 -35.98
CA ARG A 226 -20.91 -3.82 -36.52
C ARG A 226 -19.64 -3.14 -37.05
N ALA A 227 -18.52 -3.24 -36.34
CA ALA A 227 -17.24 -2.66 -36.76
C ALA A 227 -16.70 -3.33 -38.04
N LEU A 228 -16.80 -4.66 -38.15
CA LEU A 228 -16.42 -5.43 -39.36
C LEU A 228 -17.27 -5.06 -40.57
N GLU A 229 -18.59 -4.90 -40.37
CA GLU A 229 -19.52 -4.44 -41.41
C GLU A 229 -19.22 -2.99 -41.84
N THR A 230 -19.01 -2.09 -40.87
CA THR A 230 -18.68 -0.68 -41.13
C THR A 230 -17.36 -0.54 -41.87
N ALA A 231 -16.32 -1.28 -41.47
CA ALA A 231 -15.01 -1.26 -42.13
C ALA A 231 -15.05 -1.81 -43.57
N SER A 232 -16.07 -2.62 -43.88
CA SER A 232 -16.36 -3.15 -45.23
C SER A 232 -17.08 -2.16 -46.14
N GLY A 233 -17.78 -1.16 -45.58
CA GLY A 233 -18.46 -0.10 -46.33
C GLY A 233 -17.54 1.09 -46.61
N GLN A 234 -17.53 1.59 -47.85
CA GLN A 234 -16.92 2.89 -48.18
C GLN A 234 -17.77 4.01 -47.58
N ARG A 235 -17.49 4.44 -46.35
CA ARG A 235 -17.91 5.75 -45.85
C ARG A 235 -16.67 6.62 -45.68
N GLU A 236 -16.69 7.80 -46.29
CA GLU A 236 -15.67 8.83 -46.08
C GLU A 236 -15.60 9.22 -44.60
N GLN A 237 -14.37 9.51 -44.16
CA GLN A 237 -14.05 9.92 -42.80
C GLN A 237 -14.91 11.12 -42.37
N PRO A 238 -15.44 11.15 -41.13
CA PRO A 238 -15.77 12.42 -40.51
C PRO A 238 -14.47 13.22 -40.36
N SER A 239 -14.45 14.44 -40.91
CA SER A 239 -13.35 15.38 -40.70
C SER A 239 -13.40 15.93 -39.27
N ASN A 240 -12.59 15.38 -38.37
CA ASN A 240 -11.94 16.17 -37.32
C ASN A 240 -10.97 15.32 -36.50
N ASP A 241 -9.78 15.89 -36.25
CA ASP A 241 -8.80 15.49 -35.24
C ASP A 241 -9.34 15.70 -33.80
N GLN A 242 -10.53 15.17 -33.50
CA GLN A 242 -11.01 15.08 -32.14
C GLN A 242 -10.72 13.68 -31.64
N TYR A 243 -9.78 13.59 -30.69
CA TYR A 243 -9.61 12.44 -29.83
C TYR A 243 -10.94 12.16 -29.14
N ASP A 244 -11.65 11.19 -29.69
CA ASP A 244 -13.00 10.85 -29.32
C ASP A 244 -12.99 10.01 -28.05
N SER A 245 -12.99 10.70 -26.91
CA SER A 245 -13.42 10.13 -25.65
C SER A 245 -14.91 10.41 -25.45
N ARG A 246 -15.80 9.91 -26.32
CA ARG A 246 -17.28 9.91 -26.12
C ARG A 246 -17.67 9.11 -24.87
N PHE A 247 -17.32 9.62 -23.70
CA PHE A 247 -17.90 9.21 -22.42
C PHE A 247 -19.41 9.50 -22.39
N ASP A 248 -19.88 10.45 -23.22
CA ASP A 248 -21.28 10.87 -23.32
C ASP A 248 -22.19 9.84 -24.02
N ASP A 249 -21.62 8.91 -24.81
CA ASP A 249 -22.38 7.89 -25.55
C ASP A 249 -22.46 6.53 -24.83
N LEU A 250 -21.88 6.39 -23.63
CA LEU A 250 -22.07 5.20 -22.81
C LEU A 250 -23.52 5.16 -22.29
N PRO A 251 -24.13 3.96 -22.11
CA PRO A 251 -25.46 3.87 -21.52
C PRO A 251 -25.46 4.58 -20.17
N VAL A 252 -26.21 5.68 -20.09
CA VAL A 252 -26.37 6.47 -18.88
C VAL A 252 -27.00 5.56 -17.83
N VAL A 253 -26.26 5.31 -16.74
CA VAL A 253 -26.84 4.73 -15.52
C VAL A 253 -28.04 5.60 -15.13
N PRO A 254 -29.22 5.04 -14.83
CA PRO A 254 -30.41 5.87 -14.60
C PRO A 254 -30.12 6.95 -13.55
N ARG A 255 -30.24 8.22 -13.94
CA ARG A 255 -30.17 9.32 -12.99
C ARG A 255 -31.37 9.23 -12.06
N LEU A 256 -31.12 9.23 -10.76
CA LEU A 256 -32.15 9.53 -9.78
C LEU A 256 -32.68 10.97 -10.03
N PRO A 257 -33.98 11.24 -9.89
CA PRO A 257 -34.53 12.54 -10.25
C PRO A 257 -34.13 13.59 -9.21
N GLY A 258 -33.50 14.69 -9.67
CA GLY A 258 -33.41 15.95 -8.93
C GLY A 258 -31.98 16.40 -8.63
N GLY A 259 -31.56 17.51 -9.26
CA GLY A 259 -30.34 18.24 -8.87
C GLY A 259 -29.66 18.91 -10.06
N THR A 260 -30.06 20.14 -10.37
CA THR A 260 -29.38 21.05 -11.29
C THR A 260 -28.25 21.78 -10.55
N ALA A 261 -27.02 21.72 -11.05
CA ALA A 261 -25.99 22.70 -10.73
C ALA A 261 -25.09 22.90 -11.95
N GLU A 262 -24.99 24.15 -12.39
CA GLU A 262 -24.14 24.64 -13.47
C GLU A 262 -22.67 24.69 -13.01
N GLU A 263 -21.76 24.14 -13.81
CA GLU A 263 -20.32 24.35 -13.68
C GLU A 263 -19.90 25.51 -14.59
N THR A 264 -19.05 26.40 -14.08
CA THR A 264 -18.40 27.47 -14.84
C THR A 264 -16.92 27.12 -15.00
N ASP A 265 -16.47 27.11 -16.26
CA ASP A 265 -15.09 26.88 -16.67
C ASP A 265 -14.18 28.06 -16.31
N GLY A 266 -13.01 27.73 -15.76
CA GLY A 266 -11.87 28.65 -15.62
C GLY A 266 -10.60 27.99 -16.15
N HIS A 267 -10.23 28.35 -17.39
CA HIS A 267 -8.91 28.11 -17.94
C HIS A 267 -7.87 28.97 -17.23
N ASP A 268 -6.67 28.42 -16.99
CA ASP A 268 -5.43 29.19 -17.12
C ASP A 268 -4.21 28.30 -17.40
N ASP A 269 -3.40 28.81 -18.32
CA ASP A 269 -2.20 28.26 -18.94
C ASP A 269 -1.02 28.12 -17.96
N ALA A 270 -0.21 27.07 -18.14
CA ALA A 270 1.17 27.01 -17.65
C ALA A 270 2.07 26.24 -18.61
N SER A 271 2.47 26.92 -19.69
CA SER A 271 3.60 26.50 -20.54
C SER A 271 4.86 27.27 -20.14
N GLY A 272 5.87 26.57 -19.63
CA GLY A 272 7.19 27.16 -19.41
C GLY A 272 7.99 26.53 -18.27
N LEU A 273 8.69 25.43 -18.53
CA LEU A 273 9.90 25.07 -17.80
C LEU A 273 10.82 24.23 -18.69
N GLN A 274 11.96 24.82 -19.04
CA GLN A 274 13.03 24.20 -19.79
C GLN A 274 13.75 23.13 -18.96
N ARG A 275 14.16 22.07 -19.65
CA ARG A 275 15.05 21.00 -19.15
C ARG A 275 16.45 21.55 -18.86
N GLY A 276 16.96 21.23 -17.68
CA GLY A 276 18.38 21.36 -17.36
C GLY A 276 18.60 21.27 -15.86
N ASP A 277 18.82 20.05 -15.36
CA ASP A 277 19.89 19.69 -14.41
C ASP A 277 19.54 18.39 -13.68
N SER A 278 20.50 17.46 -13.71
CA SER A 278 20.38 16.10 -13.19
C SER A 278 20.71 16.09 -11.69
N LEU A 279 19.84 15.51 -10.87
CA LEU A 279 20.11 15.29 -9.45
C LEU A 279 20.64 13.87 -9.22
N VAL A 280 21.91 13.77 -8.80
CA VAL A 280 22.48 12.55 -8.22
C VAL A 280 22.37 12.69 -6.70
N GLY A 281 21.46 11.94 -6.09
CA GLY A 281 21.33 11.86 -4.63
C GLY A 281 22.21 10.75 -4.07
N PHE A 282 23.27 11.11 -3.33
CA PHE A 282 24.02 10.18 -2.51
C PHE A 282 23.31 9.99 -1.16
N LEU A 283 22.80 8.79 -0.88
CA LEU A 283 22.61 8.30 0.49
C LEU A 283 23.94 7.70 0.94
N ALA A 284 24.59 8.30 1.94
CA ALA A 284 25.91 7.90 2.38
C ALA A 284 25.91 6.51 3.02
N ALA A 285 26.29 5.50 2.26
CA ALA A 285 27.22 4.47 2.73
C ALA A 285 28.63 4.99 2.45
N GLN A 286 29.45 5.13 3.51
CA GLN A 286 30.87 5.50 3.52
C GLN A 286 31.32 6.67 2.61
N ALA A 287 31.60 7.81 3.23
CA ALA A 287 32.29 8.90 2.56
C ALA A 287 33.79 8.58 2.36
N GLN A 288 34.21 8.41 1.11
CA GLN A 288 35.50 8.94 0.66
C GLN A 288 35.26 10.12 -0.29
N GLN A 289 36.05 11.18 -0.04
CA GLN A 289 36.33 12.38 -0.85
C GLN A 289 35.47 13.64 -0.68
N LYS A 290 36.21 14.73 -0.41
CA LYS A 290 35.78 16.12 -0.20
C LYS A 290 35.29 16.79 -1.49
N ARG A 291 34.06 17.32 -1.49
CA ARG A 291 33.62 18.47 -2.31
C ARG A 291 32.60 19.31 -1.52
N PRO A 292 32.57 20.64 -1.66
CA PRO A 292 31.56 21.47 -1.02
C PRO A 292 30.25 21.36 -1.80
N GLY A 293 29.21 20.82 -1.16
CA GLY A 293 27.87 20.68 -1.71
C GLY A 293 26.89 20.31 -0.58
N LEU A 294 25.65 20.78 -0.69
CA LEU A 294 24.54 20.60 0.27
C LEU A 294 24.42 19.14 0.75
N ALA A 295 24.36 18.92 2.07
CA ALA A 295 24.25 17.58 2.67
C ALA A 295 22.92 17.41 3.41
N LEU A 296 22.18 16.33 3.09
CA LEU A 296 20.96 15.94 3.77
C LEU A 296 21.19 14.62 4.52
N LEU A 297 20.95 14.62 5.82
CA LEU A 297 21.00 13.43 6.66
C LEU A 297 19.58 12.93 6.89
N GLY A 298 19.20 11.85 6.19
CA GLY A 298 17.90 11.21 6.32
C GLY A 298 18.07 9.74 6.72
N VAL A 299 17.54 9.38 7.90
CA VAL A 299 17.35 7.98 8.28
C VAL A 299 15.88 7.79 8.57
N ALA A 300 15.16 7.21 7.60
CA ALA A 300 13.83 6.69 7.84
C ALA A 300 14.00 5.25 8.34
N ALA A 301 13.94 5.06 9.66
CA ALA A 301 13.69 3.74 10.18
C ALA A 301 12.18 3.55 10.34
N VAL A 302 11.74 2.30 10.22
CA VAL A 302 10.37 1.93 10.57
C VAL A 302 10.18 2.25 12.05
N SER A 303 9.33 3.23 12.31
CA SER A 303 8.85 3.67 13.62
C SER A 303 8.39 2.47 14.44
N ALA A 304 9.22 2.02 15.38
CA ALA A 304 8.88 0.99 16.35
C ALA A 304 8.51 1.69 17.65
N LEU A 305 7.23 1.99 17.80
CA LEU A 305 6.68 2.41 19.07
C LEU A 305 6.99 1.32 20.10
N THR A 306 7.82 1.66 21.08
CA THR A 306 8.49 0.67 21.92
C THR A 306 7.52 0.24 23.03
N LEU A 307 6.86 -0.90 22.86
CA LEU A 307 6.53 -1.72 24.02
C LEU A 307 7.88 -2.14 24.61
N GLY A 308 8.27 -1.54 25.73
CA GLY A 308 9.45 -1.94 26.50
C GLY A 308 9.26 -3.37 26.96
N ALA A 309 9.60 -4.31 26.08
CA ALA A 309 9.23 -5.70 26.17
C ALA A 309 10.39 -6.55 25.69
N LEU A 310 10.94 -7.36 26.59
CA LEU A 310 11.57 -8.59 26.16
C LEU A 310 10.43 -9.53 25.76
N ALA A 311 10.19 -9.72 24.47
CA ALA A 311 9.25 -10.74 23.99
C ALA A 311 10.06 -12.00 23.71
N ALA A 312 9.81 -13.07 24.45
CA ALA A 312 10.42 -14.35 24.16
C ALA A 312 9.46 -15.16 23.31
N ALA A 313 9.68 -15.21 22.00
CA ALA A 313 8.80 -15.94 21.09
C ALA A 313 9.46 -16.22 19.73
N ARG A 314 9.06 -17.34 19.09
CA ARG A 314 9.50 -17.71 17.74
C ARG A 314 9.12 -16.61 16.72
N SER A 315 10.12 -15.86 16.23
CA SER A 315 10.12 -15.00 15.02
C SER A 315 9.42 -13.61 15.04
N GLN A 316 10.28 -12.56 14.92
CA GLN A 316 10.17 -11.16 14.41
C GLN A 316 9.07 -10.15 14.84
N ARG A 317 9.45 -8.84 14.78
CA ARG A 317 9.10 -7.60 15.55
C ARG A 317 7.69 -6.99 15.31
N ARG A 318 7.14 -6.29 16.34
CA ARG A 318 5.71 -5.94 16.66
C ARG A 318 4.97 -7.00 17.48
N CYS A 319 5.60 -8.14 17.66
CA CYS A 319 5.70 -8.73 18.97
C CYS A 319 4.51 -9.50 19.45
N ALA A 320 4.32 -9.29 20.75
CA ALA A 320 3.77 -10.29 21.60
C ALA A 320 2.32 -10.59 21.27
N GLY A 321 1.56 -9.57 20.91
CA GLY A 321 0.17 -9.73 20.56
C GLY A 321 -0.03 -10.59 19.32
N PHE A 322 0.63 -10.27 18.20
CA PHE A 322 0.46 -11.06 16.98
C PHE A 322 1.16 -12.43 17.09
N ILE A 323 2.29 -12.52 17.79
CA ILE A 323 2.99 -13.80 17.98
C ILE A 323 2.16 -14.74 18.87
N ALA A 324 1.56 -14.23 19.94
CA ALA A 324 0.57 -14.98 20.71
C ALA A 324 -0.66 -15.33 19.85
N GLY A 325 -1.09 -14.42 18.97
CA GLY A 325 -2.14 -14.66 17.98
C GLY A 325 -1.82 -15.78 16.98
N PHE A 326 -0.55 -16.07 16.72
CA PHE A 326 -0.10 -17.25 15.95
C PHE A 326 -0.03 -18.54 16.78
N GLY A 327 -0.39 -18.49 18.06
CA GLY A 327 -0.42 -19.64 18.97
C GLY A 327 0.91 -19.93 19.69
N PHE A 328 1.86 -18.98 19.68
CA PHE A 328 3.10 -19.13 20.44
C PHE A 328 2.95 -18.71 21.89
N ASP A 329 3.64 -19.38 22.81
CA ASP A 329 3.77 -18.91 24.18
C ASP A 329 4.67 -17.67 24.21
N VAL A 330 4.13 -16.56 24.74
CA VAL A 330 4.83 -15.28 24.79
C VAL A 330 4.82 -14.72 26.20
N THR A 331 6.01 -14.40 26.69
CA THR A 331 6.19 -13.57 27.87
C THR A 331 6.74 -12.20 27.49
N VAL A 332 6.13 -11.14 28.02
CA VAL A 332 6.54 -9.74 27.91
C VAL A 332 7.09 -9.27 29.25
N MET A 333 8.40 -9.04 29.32
CA MET A 333 9.04 -8.49 30.51
C MET A 333 9.06 -6.96 30.49
N VAL A 334 8.46 -6.33 31.50
CA VAL A 334 8.24 -4.87 31.58
C VAL A 334 8.94 -4.31 32.79
N ARG A 335 9.83 -3.32 32.59
CA ARG A 335 10.56 -2.67 33.70
C ARG A 335 9.67 -1.87 34.65
N SER A 336 8.65 -1.19 34.12
CA SER A 336 7.78 -0.29 34.90
C SER A 336 6.36 -0.26 34.31
N ILE A 337 6.08 0.72 33.45
CA ILE A 337 4.77 0.94 32.83
C ILE A 337 4.76 0.54 31.36
N LEU A 338 3.56 0.28 30.82
CA LEU A 338 3.34 0.03 29.39
C LEU A 338 3.25 1.35 28.63
N LEU A 339 3.73 1.33 27.38
CA LEU A 339 3.62 2.45 26.42
C LEU A 339 3.90 3.82 27.07
N ARG A 340 5.06 3.96 27.71
CA ARG A 340 5.48 5.23 28.32
C ARG A 340 5.38 6.37 27.29
N GLY A 341 4.75 7.47 27.69
CA GLY A 341 4.47 8.61 26.80
C GLY A 341 3.13 8.54 26.08
N PHE A 342 2.34 7.49 26.32
CA PHE A 342 0.94 7.40 25.90
C PHE A 342 0.01 7.51 27.09
N ASP A 343 -1.27 7.68 26.77
CA ASP A 343 -2.34 7.65 27.75
C ASP A 343 -2.34 6.36 28.58
N GLN A 344 -2.14 6.48 29.89
CA GLN A 344 -1.89 5.32 30.74
C GLN A 344 -3.12 4.45 30.97
N ASP A 345 -4.33 5.01 30.91
CA ASP A 345 -5.55 4.21 30.99
C ASP A 345 -5.68 3.27 29.79
N ILE A 346 -5.48 3.81 28.58
CA ILE A 346 -5.52 3.01 27.35
C ILE A 346 -4.37 2.00 27.33
N ALA A 347 -3.16 2.39 27.74
CA ALA A 347 -2.01 1.48 27.80
C ALA A 347 -2.26 0.29 28.74
N ASN A 348 -2.92 0.52 29.87
CA ASN A 348 -3.30 -0.53 30.81
C ASN A 348 -4.41 -1.44 30.23
N MET A 349 -5.41 -0.88 29.54
CA MET A 349 -6.45 -1.66 28.85
C MET A 349 -5.85 -2.56 27.75
N ILE A 350 -4.88 -2.07 26.98
CA ILE A 350 -4.14 -2.89 26.01
C ILE A 350 -3.44 -4.06 26.70
N GLY A 351 -2.76 -3.79 27.82
CA GLY A 351 -2.10 -4.83 28.61
C GLY A 351 -3.06 -5.89 29.13
N GLN A 352 -4.21 -5.47 29.65
CA GLN A 352 -5.28 -6.36 30.12
C GLN A 352 -5.86 -7.20 28.98
N TYR A 353 -6.11 -6.58 27.81
CA TYR A 353 -6.57 -7.28 26.61
C TYR A 353 -5.56 -8.34 26.19
N MET A 354 -4.28 -7.97 26.03
CA MET A 354 -3.23 -8.91 25.65
C MET A 354 -3.10 -10.07 26.65
N GLN A 355 -3.22 -9.80 27.95
CA GLN A 355 -3.17 -10.84 28.99
C GLN A 355 -4.37 -11.79 28.93
N LYS A 356 -5.58 -11.25 28.73
CA LYS A 356 -6.80 -12.04 28.49
C LYS A 356 -6.63 -12.98 27.29
N HIS A 357 -5.90 -12.54 26.26
CA HIS A 357 -5.64 -13.29 25.03
C HIS A 357 -4.28 -14.02 25.01
N GLY A 358 -3.76 -14.42 26.18
CA GLY A 358 -2.68 -15.41 26.28
C GLY A 358 -1.26 -14.85 26.34
N VAL A 359 -1.07 -13.53 26.43
CA VAL A 359 0.26 -12.94 26.65
C VAL A 359 0.59 -12.90 28.15
N ASN A 360 1.70 -13.52 28.54
CA ASN A 360 2.20 -13.46 29.91
C ASN A 360 2.96 -12.14 30.15
N PHE A 361 2.70 -11.45 31.27
CA PHE A 361 3.43 -10.22 31.65
C PHE A 361 4.28 -10.43 32.89
N ALA A 362 5.60 -10.27 32.73
CA ALA A 362 6.57 -10.26 33.82
C ALA A 362 6.91 -8.79 34.17
N ARG A 363 6.15 -8.21 35.09
CA ARG A 363 6.25 -6.78 35.46
C ARG A 363 7.33 -6.54 36.50
N GLU A 364 7.87 -5.31 36.50
CA GLU A 364 8.95 -4.85 37.38
C GLU A 364 10.22 -5.70 37.30
N MET A 365 10.46 -6.30 36.14
CA MET A 365 11.60 -7.16 35.88
C MET A 365 12.46 -6.61 34.75
N VAL A 366 13.77 -6.76 34.91
CA VAL A 366 14.77 -6.39 33.90
C VAL A 366 15.75 -7.55 33.76
N PRO A 367 15.96 -8.06 32.53
CA PRO A 367 16.98 -9.07 32.29
C PRO A 367 18.36 -8.51 32.65
N SER A 368 19.11 -9.29 33.43
CA SER A 368 20.49 -8.98 33.84
C SER A 368 21.51 -9.66 32.95
N LYS A 369 21.20 -10.87 32.46
CA LYS A 369 22.11 -11.70 31.68
C LYS A 369 21.35 -12.66 30.77
N PHE A 370 21.96 -13.00 29.64
CA PHE A 370 21.49 -14.04 28.72
C PHE A 370 22.60 -15.07 28.51
N GLU A 371 22.26 -16.36 28.54
CA GLU A 371 23.19 -17.45 28.22
C GLU A 371 22.61 -18.37 27.17
N LYS A 372 23.41 -18.71 26.15
CA LYS A 372 23.00 -19.66 25.12
C LYS A 372 23.24 -21.09 25.62
N THR A 373 22.22 -21.93 25.53
CA THR A 373 22.32 -23.36 25.88
C THR A 373 22.92 -24.18 24.74
N ALA A 374 23.36 -25.41 25.04
CA ALA A 374 23.95 -26.30 24.06
C ALA A 374 23.00 -26.69 22.91
N ASP A 375 21.69 -26.72 23.17
CA ASP A 375 20.62 -26.95 22.19
C ASP A 375 20.18 -25.68 21.44
N GLY A 376 20.85 -24.54 21.67
CA GLY A 376 20.65 -23.31 20.93
C GLY A 376 19.59 -22.35 21.49
N LYS A 377 18.93 -22.72 22.60
CA LYS A 377 17.98 -21.86 23.33
C LYS A 377 18.72 -20.80 24.15
N VAL A 378 17.96 -19.89 24.76
CA VAL A 378 18.47 -18.76 25.54
C VAL A 378 17.91 -18.82 26.95
N LYS A 379 18.79 -18.99 27.94
CA LYS A 379 18.47 -18.75 29.35
C LYS A 379 18.44 -17.27 29.63
N VAL A 380 17.41 -16.80 30.32
CA VAL A 380 17.25 -15.41 30.74
C VAL A 380 17.40 -15.34 32.26
N PHE A 381 18.21 -14.41 32.74
CA PHE A 381 18.44 -14.20 34.17
C PHE A 381 17.90 -12.84 34.62
N VAL A 382 17.30 -12.80 35.80
CA VAL A 382 16.84 -11.57 36.47
C VAL A 382 17.47 -11.52 37.86
N LYS A 383 18.19 -10.43 38.17
CA LYS A 383 18.95 -10.29 39.44
C LYS A 383 19.84 -11.51 39.74
N ASP A 384 20.55 -11.98 38.70
CA ASP A 384 21.47 -13.14 38.75
C ASP A 384 20.82 -14.50 39.06
N ALA A 385 19.49 -14.58 39.12
CA ALA A 385 18.74 -15.84 39.18
C ALA A 385 18.18 -16.23 37.80
N GLU A 386 18.19 -17.52 37.47
CA GLU A 386 17.56 -18.03 36.24
C GLU A 386 16.04 -17.77 36.31
N TYR A 387 15.52 -17.00 35.34
CA TYR A 387 14.08 -16.74 35.21
C TYR A 387 13.41 -17.82 34.36
N GLY A 388 14.04 -18.22 33.26
CA GLY A 388 13.51 -19.24 32.37
C GLY A 388 14.35 -19.43 31.11
N VAL A 389 13.99 -20.45 30.33
CA VAL A 389 14.65 -20.84 29.07
C VAL A 389 13.70 -20.63 27.91
N PHE A 390 14.15 -19.94 26.86
CA PHE A 390 13.33 -19.55 25.73
C PHE A 390 14.00 -19.88 24.40
N ASP A 391 13.22 -20.18 23.36
CA ASP A 391 13.75 -20.43 22.02
C ASP A 391 14.27 -19.14 21.35
N THR A 392 13.73 -17.99 21.73
CA THR A 392 14.10 -16.70 21.15
C THR A 392 13.92 -15.62 22.20
N VAL A 393 14.81 -14.65 22.21
CA VAL A 393 14.75 -13.47 23.06
C VAL A 393 14.80 -12.24 22.17
N LEU A 394 13.71 -11.47 22.14
CA LEU A 394 13.64 -10.22 21.40
C LEU A 394 13.78 -9.03 22.35
N VAL A 395 14.81 -8.22 22.14
CA VAL A 395 15.04 -6.98 22.89
C VAL A 395 14.41 -5.80 22.15
N ALA A 396 13.33 -5.24 22.69
CA ALA A 396 12.67 -4.03 22.20
C ALA A 396 12.60 -2.98 23.32
N ILE A 397 13.72 -2.31 23.61
CA ILE A 397 13.87 -1.40 24.76
C ILE A 397 14.11 0.08 24.38
N GLY A 398 14.01 0.39 23.09
CA GLY A 398 14.16 1.74 22.55
C GLY A 398 15.08 1.77 21.34
N ARG A 399 15.29 2.97 20.80
CA ARG A 399 16.14 3.25 19.64
C ARG A 399 17.07 4.41 19.99
N ALA A 400 18.32 4.32 19.54
CA ALA A 400 19.27 5.42 19.62
C ALA A 400 19.42 6.06 18.23
N GLY A 401 19.64 7.36 18.19
CA GLY A 401 20.03 8.04 16.95
C GLY A 401 21.42 7.59 16.49
N CYS A 402 21.68 7.73 15.20
CA CYS A 402 22.92 7.29 14.57
C CYS A 402 23.93 8.43 14.33
N ALA A 403 23.75 9.59 14.99
CA ALA A 403 24.60 10.76 14.75
C ALA A 403 26.09 10.48 14.98
N SER A 404 26.43 9.67 15.99
CA SER A 404 27.83 9.29 16.27
C SER A 404 28.49 8.42 15.21
N GLN A 405 27.71 7.80 14.31
CA GLN A 405 28.22 7.01 13.18
C GLN A 405 28.49 7.89 11.95
N LEU A 406 27.95 9.10 11.95
CA LEU A 406 28.22 10.11 10.97
C LEU A 406 29.45 10.89 11.45
N ASN A 407 30.33 11.32 10.55
CA ASN A 407 31.54 12.05 10.90
C ASN A 407 31.21 13.50 11.33
N VAL A 408 30.36 13.65 12.34
CA VAL A 408 29.72 14.89 12.79
C VAL A 408 30.72 15.86 13.37
N GLU A 409 31.79 15.36 13.99
CA GLU A 409 32.91 16.14 14.51
C GLU A 409 33.64 16.87 13.37
N ALA A 410 33.94 16.17 12.27
CA ALA A 410 34.56 16.79 11.10
C ALA A 410 33.63 17.80 10.39
N ALA A 411 32.31 17.62 10.53
CA ALA A 411 31.31 18.53 9.98
C ALA A 411 31.01 19.74 10.88
N GLY A 412 31.46 19.75 12.15
CA GLY A 412 31.09 20.78 13.13
C GLY A 412 29.63 20.69 13.59
N LEU A 413 29.01 19.52 13.46
CA LEU A 413 27.60 19.30 13.76
C LEU A 413 27.38 18.96 15.25
N SER A 414 26.46 19.67 15.89
CA SER A 414 26.04 19.40 17.26
C SER A 414 25.01 18.27 17.31
N TYR A 415 25.21 17.33 18.22
CA TYR A 415 24.27 16.24 18.49
C TYR A 415 24.25 15.93 19.99
N ASN A 416 23.18 15.31 20.48
CA ASN A 416 23.09 14.87 21.86
C ASN A 416 23.77 13.50 22.02
N PRO A 417 24.87 13.38 22.77
CA PRO A 417 25.61 12.13 22.91
C PRO A 417 24.88 11.07 23.73
N LYS A 418 23.89 11.45 24.55
CA LYS A 418 23.08 10.50 25.32
C LYS A 418 22.04 9.80 24.46
N THR A 419 21.43 10.54 23.53
CA THR A 419 20.35 10.02 22.67
C THR A 419 20.85 9.61 21.28
N GLY A 420 22.02 10.09 20.87
CA GLY A 420 22.57 9.92 19.52
C GLY A 420 21.84 10.74 18.45
N LYS A 421 21.02 11.73 18.85
CA LYS A 421 20.17 12.52 17.96
C LYS A 421 20.77 13.88 17.61
N VAL A 422 20.48 14.36 16.41
CA VAL A 422 20.90 15.67 15.89
C VAL A 422 19.95 16.75 16.40
N VAL A 423 20.51 17.86 16.86
CA VAL A 423 19.74 19.05 17.27
C VAL A 423 19.46 19.88 16.03
N VAL A 424 18.19 20.23 15.81
CA VAL A 424 17.75 21.09 14.71
C VAL A 424 16.84 22.20 15.21
N ASP A 425 16.80 23.31 14.47
CA ASP A 425 15.83 24.38 14.67
C ASP A 425 14.48 24.06 14.00
N ASP A 426 13.55 25.03 14.02
CA ASP A 426 12.23 24.89 13.38
C ASP A 426 12.27 24.87 11.84
N ASN A 427 13.42 25.14 11.23
CA ASN A 427 13.65 25.04 9.79
C ASN A 427 14.28 23.69 9.41
N ASP A 428 14.38 22.75 10.35
CA ASP A 428 15.08 21.47 10.20
C ASP A 428 16.61 21.66 9.96
N GLN A 429 17.14 22.84 10.29
CA GLN A 429 18.54 23.24 10.10
C GLN A 429 19.37 22.87 11.33
N THR A 430 20.57 22.34 11.11
CA THR A 430 21.51 21.98 12.19
C THR A 430 22.32 23.18 12.67
N SER A 431 23.28 22.97 13.57
CA SER A 431 24.27 24.01 13.95
C SER A 431 25.14 24.50 12.79
N VAL A 432 25.11 23.83 11.64
CA VAL A 432 25.87 24.18 10.43
C VAL A 432 24.89 24.65 9.35
N PRO A 433 24.98 25.91 8.85
CA PRO A 433 23.93 26.50 8.03
C PRO A 433 23.54 25.75 6.75
N ASN A 434 24.45 24.96 6.19
CA ASN A 434 24.22 24.19 4.96
C ASN A 434 23.98 22.69 5.20
N ILE A 435 23.73 22.28 6.45
CA ILE A 435 23.41 20.89 6.81
C ILE A 435 22.05 20.86 7.51
N PHE A 436 21.19 19.96 7.04
CA PHE A 436 19.83 19.77 7.54
C PHE A 436 19.65 18.32 8.00
N ALA A 437 18.77 18.12 8.98
CA ALA A 437 18.38 16.79 9.45
C ALA A 437 16.86 16.70 9.58
N ILE A 438 16.30 15.56 9.18
CA ILE A 438 14.86 15.27 9.24
C ILE A 438 14.61 13.84 9.70
N GLY A 439 13.41 13.57 10.21
CA GLY A 439 12.99 12.24 10.65
C GLY A 439 13.56 11.84 12.01
N ASP A 440 13.71 10.54 12.25
CA ASP A 440 13.98 9.95 13.58
C ASP A 440 15.29 10.43 14.22
N VAL A 441 16.24 10.86 13.39
CA VAL A 441 17.53 11.36 13.87
C VAL A 441 17.39 12.71 14.58
N CYS A 442 16.30 13.45 14.37
CA CYS A 442 16.08 14.75 14.98
C CYS A 442 15.64 14.61 16.45
N GLU A 443 16.30 15.38 17.31
CA GLU A 443 15.96 15.44 18.73
C GLU A 443 14.58 16.10 18.94
N GLY A 444 13.78 15.50 19.84
CA GLY A 444 12.47 16.04 20.21
C GLY A 444 11.39 15.97 19.12
N LYS A 445 11.66 15.36 17.96
CA LYS A 445 10.64 15.19 16.90
C LYS A 445 10.00 13.79 16.95
N PRO A 446 8.71 13.64 16.59
CA PRO A 446 8.06 12.34 16.51
C PRO A 446 8.73 11.42 15.50
N GLU A 447 9.05 10.19 15.93
CA GLU A 447 9.69 9.16 15.11
C GLU A 447 8.65 8.43 14.25
N LEU A 448 8.02 9.13 13.31
CA LEU A 448 6.96 8.61 12.44
C LEU A 448 7.30 8.79 10.97
N THR A 449 7.13 7.75 10.15
CA THR A 449 7.43 7.82 8.71
C THR A 449 6.68 8.96 7.98
N PRO A 450 5.36 9.19 8.19
CA PRO A 450 4.67 10.32 7.56
C PRO A 450 5.23 11.69 7.98
N VAL A 451 5.71 11.80 9.23
CA VAL A 451 6.35 13.02 9.75
C VAL A 451 7.67 13.28 9.01
N ALA A 452 8.51 12.26 8.84
CA ALA A 452 9.76 12.38 8.08
C ALA A 452 9.52 12.74 6.60
N ILE A 453 8.54 12.11 5.96
CA ILE A 453 8.17 12.41 4.56
C ILE A 453 7.72 13.87 4.43
N GLN A 454 6.84 14.32 5.34
CA GLN A 454 6.30 15.67 5.29
C GLN A 454 7.37 16.72 5.61
N ALA A 455 8.23 16.49 6.61
CA ALA A 455 9.37 17.34 6.91
C ALA A 455 10.30 17.47 5.69
N GLY A 456 10.63 16.35 5.01
CA GLY A 456 11.43 16.36 3.80
C GLY A 456 10.80 17.12 2.63
N ARG A 457 9.49 16.94 2.41
CA ARG A 457 8.73 17.70 1.38
C ARG A 457 8.76 19.20 1.66
N MET A 458 8.52 19.59 2.91
CA MET A 458 8.50 21.00 3.29
C MET A 458 9.90 21.62 3.21
N LEU A 459 10.93 20.94 3.71
CA LEU A 459 12.32 21.37 3.59
C LEU A 459 12.73 21.57 2.12
N THR A 460 12.43 20.61 1.25
CA THR A 460 12.74 20.70 -0.19
C THR A 460 12.08 21.93 -0.83
N ARG A 461 10.81 22.22 -0.48
CA ARG A 461 10.12 23.42 -0.99
C ARG A 461 10.72 24.72 -0.47
N ARG A 462 11.21 24.75 0.78
CA ARG A 462 11.91 25.94 1.31
C ARG A 462 13.24 26.17 0.60
N LEU A 463 13.99 25.09 0.34
CA LEU A 463 15.31 25.18 -0.29
C LEU A 463 15.25 25.54 -1.77
N PHE A 464 14.26 25.02 -2.51
CA PHE A 464 14.29 25.05 -3.99
C PHE A 464 13.05 25.67 -4.65
N ALA A 465 11.99 25.98 -3.90
CA ALA A 465 10.74 26.50 -4.45
C ALA A 465 10.25 27.79 -3.78
N GLY A 466 11.13 28.50 -3.06
CA GLY A 466 10.82 29.78 -2.41
C GLY A 466 9.75 29.72 -1.32
N SER A 467 9.41 28.53 -0.84
CA SER A 467 8.39 28.37 0.20
C SER A 467 8.92 28.83 1.56
N THR A 468 8.04 29.35 2.41
CA THR A 468 8.34 29.65 3.83
C THR A 468 7.67 28.68 4.80
N LYS A 469 6.92 27.70 4.29
CA LYS A 469 6.13 26.79 5.12
C LYS A 469 7.00 25.79 5.89
N LYS A 470 6.81 25.76 7.20
CA LYS A 470 7.50 24.85 8.13
C LYS A 470 6.66 23.62 8.43
N MET A 471 7.35 22.53 8.81
CA MET A 471 6.67 21.35 9.32
C MET A 471 6.00 21.69 10.64
N ASP A 472 4.72 21.36 10.74
CA ASP A 472 3.96 21.48 11.96
C ASP A 472 3.96 20.14 12.69
N TYR A 473 4.58 20.13 13.87
CA TYR A 473 4.73 18.95 14.71
C TYR A 473 3.65 18.85 15.80
N THR A 474 2.64 19.72 15.77
CA THR A 474 1.48 19.67 16.68
C THR A 474 0.42 18.69 16.18
N ASP A 475 -0.29 18.06 17.13
CA ASP A 475 -1.44 17.18 16.89
C ASP A 475 -1.21 16.12 15.79
N ILE A 476 -0.04 15.50 15.81
CA ILE A 476 0.27 14.38 14.92
C ILE A 476 -0.43 13.12 15.43
N ALA A 477 -1.32 12.57 14.61
CA ALA A 477 -1.96 11.31 14.91
C ALA A 477 -0.98 10.13 14.87
N THR A 478 -1.25 9.14 15.70
CA THR A 478 -0.45 7.90 15.79
C THR A 478 -1.35 6.70 16.07
N THR A 479 -0.86 5.51 15.73
CA THR A 479 -1.58 4.25 15.97
C THR A 479 -0.62 3.15 16.39
N VAL A 480 -1.00 2.44 17.47
CA VAL A 480 -0.33 1.27 18.01
C VAL A 480 -1.11 0.04 17.59
N PHE A 481 -0.49 -0.79 16.75
CA PHE A 481 -1.10 -1.99 16.17
C PHE A 481 -0.95 -3.22 17.08
N THR A 482 -1.56 -3.15 18.27
CA THR A 482 -1.75 -4.30 19.17
C THR A 482 -2.96 -5.15 18.73
N PRO A 483 -3.19 -6.36 19.31
CA PRO A 483 -4.32 -7.21 18.92
C PRO A 483 -5.69 -6.53 18.99
N ILE A 484 -5.81 -5.55 19.89
CA ILE A 484 -6.79 -4.47 19.81
C ILE A 484 -6.00 -3.20 19.51
N GLU A 485 -6.32 -2.50 18.42
CA GLU A 485 -5.53 -1.34 17.97
C GLU A 485 -5.82 -0.12 18.84
N TYR A 486 -4.84 0.76 18.98
CA TYR A 486 -4.99 2.03 19.70
C TYR A 486 -4.58 3.20 18.80
N GLY A 487 -5.50 4.10 18.51
CA GLY A 487 -5.26 5.36 17.82
C GLY A 487 -5.38 6.56 18.76
N CYS A 488 -4.52 7.56 18.60
CA CYS A 488 -4.69 8.84 19.27
C CYS A 488 -4.15 10.03 18.48
N VAL A 489 -4.65 11.20 18.84
CA VAL A 489 -4.16 12.51 18.41
C VAL A 489 -4.42 13.55 19.51
N GLY A 490 -3.56 14.55 19.63
CA GLY A 490 -3.60 15.55 20.69
C GLY A 490 -3.02 15.03 22.01
N TYR A 491 -3.41 15.65 23.12
CA TYR A 491 -2.93 15.29 24.46
C TYR A 491 -3.50 13.96 24.94
N SER A 492 -2.67 13.20 25.68
CA SER A 492 -3.21 12.23 26.64
C SER A 492 -3.93 12.94 27.79
N GLU A 493 -4.73 12.19 28.55
CA GLU A 493 -5.44 12.75 29.71
C GLU A 493 -4.46 13.20 30.80
N ASP A 494 -3.38 12.44 31.02
CA ASP A 494 -2.31 12.80 31.94
C ASP A 494 -1.62 14.11 31.53
N GLU A 495 -1.27 14.24 30.25
CA GLU A 495 -0.65 15.47 29.72
C GLU A 495 -1.61 16.66 29.73
N ALA A 496 -2.90 16.45 29.45
CA ALA A 496 -3.89 17.52 29.47
C ALA A 496 -4.09 18.06 30.90
N ARG A 497 -4.06 17.19 31.91
CA ARG A 497 -4.09 17.58 33.33
C ARG A 497 -2.85 18.39 33.72
N GLU A 498 -1.68 18.04 33.18
CA GLU A 498 -0.41 18.73 33.46
C GLU A 498 -0.31 20.08 32.73
N LYS A 499 -0.67 20.13 31.44
CA LYS A 499 -0.43 21.29 30.56
C LYS A 499 -1.55 22.32 30.57
N ILE A 500 -2.80 21.91 30.81
CA ILE A 500 -3.97 22.79 30.85
C ILE A 500 -4.34 23.03 32.32
N SER A 501 -5.07 22.09 32.92
CA SER A 501 -5.26 21.88 34.36
C SER A 501 -6.37 20.84 34.54
N LYS A 502 -6.39 20.14 35.67
CA LYS A 502 -7.44 19.15 35.98
C LYS A 502 -8.83 19.80 36.02
N GLU A 503 -8.93 21.02 36.53
CA GLU A 503 -10.18 21.75 36.71
C GLU A 503 -10.71 22.35 35.41
N ARG A 504 -9.87 22.53 34.38
CA ARG A 504 -10.25 23.10 33.08
C ARG A 504 -10.61 22.05 32.04
N ILE A 505 -10.07 20.84 32.16
CA ILE A 505 -10.42 19.76 31.22
C ILE A 505 -11.71 19.06 31.62
N LYS A 506 -12.36 18.43 30.64
CA LYS A 506 -13.44 17.47 30.81
C LYS A 506 -13.18 16.28 29.89
N VAL A 507 -13.50 15.07 30.35
CA VAL A 507 -13.26 13.84 29.59
C VAL A 507 -14.59 13.15 29.35
N TYR A 508 -14.99 13.06 28.08
CA TYR A 508 -16.11 12.23 27.65
C TYR A 508 -15.58 10.87 27.24
N HIS A 509 -16.30 9.79 27.58
CA HIS A 509 -15.88 8.44 27.20
C HIS A 509 -17.06 7.50 26.96
N CYS A 510 -16.81 6.41 26.24
CA CYS A 510 -17.77 5.32 26.11
C CYS A 510 -17.05 3.98 25.88
N THR A 511 -17.75 2.89 26.22
CA THR A 511 -17.40 1.55 25.74
C THR A 511 -18.37 1.16 24.64
N ALA A 512 -17.87 0.51 23.59
CA ALA A 512 -18.69 0.05 22.48
C ALA A 512 -18.20 -1.30 21.97
N GLN A 513 -19.14 -2.17 21.58
CA GLN A 513 -18.82 -3.45 20.97
C GLN A 513 -18.95 -3.33 19.45
N PRO A 514 -17.89 -3.56 18.66
CA PRO A 514 -17.99 -3.65 17.22
C PRO A 514 -19.06 -4.68 16.81
N LEU A 515 -19.94 -4.31 15.87
CA LEU A 515 -21.07 -5.16 15.48
C LEU A 515 -20.61 -6.54 14.99
N GLU A 516 -19.47 -6.59 14.30
CA GLU A 516 -18.84 -7.79 13.77
C GLU A 516 -18.45 -8.79 14.87
N TRP A 517 -18.18 -8.32 16.09
CA TRP A 517 -17.78 -9.17 17.20
C TRP A 517 -18.95 -9.92 17.83
N ASN A 518 -20.20 -9.46 17.64
CA ASN A 518 -21.39 -10.13 18.19
C ASN A 518 -21.58 -11.55 17.65
N LEU A 519 -21.11 -11.84 16.44
CA LEU A 519 -21.17 -13.17 15.84
C LEU A 519 -20.07 -14.11 16.34
N ASN A 520 -19.01 -13.57 16.96
CA ASN A 520 -17.86 -14.34 17.39
C ASN A 520 -17.97 -14.71 18.88
N SER A 521 -18.16 -16.00 19.16
CA SER A 521 -18.28 -16.52 20.53
C SER A 521 -17.07 -16.25 21.41
N GLU A 522 -15.86 -16.14 20.83
CA GLU A 522 -14.62 -15.89 21.58
C GLU A 522 -14.44 -14.41 21.95
N ARG A 523 -15.20 -13.51 21.32
CA ARG A 523 -15.11 -12.05 21.51
C ARG A 523 -16.37 -11.44 22.12
N LYS A 524 -17.28 -12.26 22.64
CA LYS A 524 -18.56 -11.80 23.22
C LYS A 524 -18.38 -10.79 24.35
N ASP A 525 -17.29 -10.91 25.11
CA ASP A 525 -16.97 -10.02 26.23
C ASP A 525 -15.90 -8.98 25.89
N ASP A 526 -15.46 -8.91 24.62
CA ASP A 526 -14.50 -7.91 24.19
C ASP A 526 -15.23 -6.60 23.87
N MET A 527 -14.68 -5.51 24.42
CA MET A 527 -15.21 -4.15 24.24
C MET A 527 -14.09 -3.26 23.72
N GLY A 528 -14.45 -2.37 22.81
CA GLY A 528 -13.65 -1.20 22.50
C GLY A 528 -13.93 -0.06 23.47
N TYR A 529 -13.06 0.94 23.48
CA TYR A 529 -13.15 2.10 24.34
C TYR A 529 -12.75 3.36 23.56
N MET A 530 -13.50 4.44 23.75
CA MET A 530 -13.22 5.73 23.11
C MET A 530 -13.28 6.83 24.16
N LYS A 531 -12.45 7.87 23.98
CA LYS A 531 -12.55 9.08 24.79
C LYS A 531 -12.20 10.35 24.01
N LEU A 532 -12.84 11.43 24.43
CA LEU A 532 -12.57 12.81 24.03
C LEU A 532 -12.13 13.61 25.25
N ILE A 533 -11.04 14.35 25.12
CA ILE A 533 -10.55 15.28 26.13
C ILE A 533 -10.84 16.68 25.61
N VAL A 534 -11.58 17.47 26.37
CA VAL A 534 -12.02 18.81 25.96
C VAL A 534 -11.59 19.87 26.95
N ASP A 535 -11.39 21.09 26.45
CA ASP A 535 -11.10 22.27 27.25
C ASP A 535 -12.37 23.07 27.50
N LYS A 536 -12.83 23.13 28.76
CA LYS A 536 -14.08 23.79 29.15
C LYS A 536 -14.07 25.31 28.92
N GLU A 537 -12.90 25.95 29.02
CA GLU A 537 -12.79 27.40 28.84
C GLU A 537 -12.71 27.79 27.36
N GLU A 538 -12.35 26.85 26.48
CA GLU A 538 -12.33 27.04 25.03
C GLU A 538 -13.56 26.44 24.34
N LYS A 539 -14.77 26.68 24.89
CA LYS A 539 -16.04 26.17 24.31
C LYS A 539 -16.01 24.65 24.06
N GLU A 540 -15.46 23.89 25.00
CA GLU A 540 -15.26 22.44 24.86
C GLU A 540 -14.52 22.04 23.58
N LYS A 541 -13.52 22.84 23.18
CA LYS A 541 -12.58 22.46 22.12
C LYS A 541 -11.92 21.13 22.45
N VAL A 542 -11.89 20.23 21.47
CA VAL A 542 -11.29 18.92 21.65
C VAL A 542 -9.77 19.05 21.54
N VAL A 543 -9.07 18.69 22.61
CA VAL A 543 -7.61 18.78 22.73
C VAL A 543 -6.94 17.41 22.75
N GLY A 544 -7.71 16.33 22.83
CA GLY A 544 -7.22 14.95 22.75
C GLY A 544 -8.32 13.99 22.34
N VAL A 545 -7.99 13.02 21.49
CA VAL A 545 -8.90 11.97 21.01
C VAL A 545 -8.19 10.63 21.09
N HIS A 546 -8.85 9.63 21.66
CA HIS A 546 -8.31 8.28 21.80
C HIS A 546 -9.36 7.24 21.42
N ILE A 547 -8.92 6.21 20.70
CA ILE A 547 -9.73 5.06 20.29
C ILE A 547 -8.95 3.76 20.55
N LEU A 548 -9.55 2.84 21.28
CA LEU A 548 -9.09 1.48 21.49
C LEU A 548 -10.11 0.53 20.86
N GLY A 549 -9.78 -0.10 19.76
CA GLY A 549 -10.71 -0.95 19.02
C GLY A 549 -10.19 -1.35 17.63
N PRO A 550 -11.02 -2.01 16.81
CA PRO A 550 -10.62 -2.39 15.46
C PRO A 550 -10.48 -1.14 14.57
N ASN A 551 -9.54 -1.20 13.62
CA ASN A 551 -9.37 -0.18 12.57
C ASN A 551 -9.08 1.23 13.12
N ALA A 552 -8.40 1.31 14.27
CA ALA A 552 -8.16 2.56 14.99
C ALA A 552 -7.39 3.59 14.13
N GLY A 553 -6.47 3.11 13.29
CA GLY A 553 -5.71 3.96 12.37
C GLY A 553 -6.56 4.64 11.31
N GLU A 554 -7.56 3.94 10.79
CA GLU A 554 -8.47 4.47 9.76
C GLU A 554 -9.38 5.55 10.35
N ILE A 555 -9.86 5.34 11.58
CA ILE A 555 -10.76 6.25 12.27
C ILE A 555 -10.02 7.51 12.74
N ILE A 556 -8.86 7.35 13.39
CA ILE A 556 -8.14 8.48 13.98
C ILE A 556 -7.60 9.44 12.92
N GLN A 557 -7.34 8.97 11.70
CA GLN A 557 -6.83 9.80 10.61
C GLN A 557 -7.80 10.94 10.25
N GLY A 558 -9.11 10.66 10.15
CA GLY A 558 -10.13 11.69 9.90
C GLY A 558 -10.25 12.67 11.06
N LEU A 559 -10.26 12.17 12.30
CA LEU A 559 -10.37 12.98 13.52
C LEU A 559 -9.15 13.90 13.71
N SER A 560 -7.97 13.49 13.25
CA SER A 560 -6.77 14.34 13.26
C SER A 560 -6.92 15.62 12.44
N VAL A 561 -7.64 15.56 11.32
CA VAL A 561 -7.95 16.74 10.51
C VAL A 561 -8.94 17.63 11.26
N ALA A 562 -9.96 17.04 11.89
CA ALA A 562 -10.95 17.77 12.67
C ALA A 562 -10.33 18.55 13.84
N ILE A 563 -9.41 17.93 14.60
CA ILE A 563 -8.67 18.63 15.67
C ILE A 563 -7.90 19.83 15.13
N ARG A 564 -7.20 19.67 13.99
CA ARG A 564 -6.47 20.77 13.35
C ARG A 564 -7.39 21.89 12.86
N CYS A 565 -8.67 21.60 12.61
CA CYS A 565 -9.71 22.58 12.30
C CYS A 565 -10.35 23.21 13.55
N GLY A 566 -9.96 22.80 14.77
CA GLY A 566 -10.51 23.34 16.02
C GLY A 566 -11.89 22.77 16.37
N VAL A 567 -12.12 21.48 16.10
CA VAL A 567 -13.37 20.80 16.47
C VAL A 567 -13.69 20.92 17.97
N THR A 568 -14.97 20.99 18.30
CA THR A 568 -15.51 21.11 19.67
C THR A 568 -16.38 19.90 19.96
N LYS A 569 -16.73 19.68 21.23
CA LYS A 569 -17.69 18.62 21.60
C LYS A 569 -19.03 18.77 20.88
N GLU A 570 -19.54 19.99 20.76
CA GLU A 570 -20.78 20.32 20.05
C GLU A 570 -20.75 19.83 18.59
N HIS A 571 -19.62 20.01 17.87
CA HIS A 571 -19.48 19.50 16.51
C HIS A 571 -19.58 17.97 16.41
N PHE A 572 -19.18 17.23 17.45
CA PHE A 572 -19.39 15.77 17.49
C PHE A 572 -20.85 15.42 17.73
N ASP A 573 -21.54 16.16 18.61
CA ASP A 573 -22.94 15.92 18.97
C ASP A 573 -23.91 16.26 17.83
N ASP A 574 -23.59 17.30 17.05
CA ASP A 574 -24.37 17.70 15.87
C ASP A 574 -24.10 16.80 14.65
N CYS A 575 -23.04 15.99 14.67
CA CYS A 575 -22.66 15.13 13.56
C CYS A 575 -23.53 13.87 13.52
N VAL A 576 -24.14 13.58 12.37
CA VAL A 576 -24.90 12.33 12.19
C VAL A 576 -23.95 11.15 12.02
N GLY A 577 -24.03 10.19 12.94
CA GLY A 577 -23.26 8.95 12.87
C GLY A 577 -23.62 8.07 11.67
N ILE A 578 -22.63 7.36 11.11
CA ILE A 578 -22.85 6.35 10.08
C ILE A 578 -23.11 5.01 10.78
N HIS A 579 -24.28 4.41 10.56
CA HIS A 579 -24.68 3.18 11.22
C HIS A 579 -24.73 1.97 10.27
N PRO A 580 -24.22 0.78 10.65
CA PRO A 580 -23.46 0.50 11.87
C PRO A 580 -21.95 0.72 11.67
N THR A 581 -21.33 1.58 12.49
CA THR A 581 -19.86 1.72 12.50
C THR A 581 -19.32 1.92 13.90
N PHE A 582 -18.12 1.42 14.18
CA PHE A 582 -17.49 1.64 15.48
C PHE A 582 -17.23 3.14 15.76
N ALA A 583 -16.93 3.94 14.73
CA ALA A 583 -16.66 5.36 14.88
C ALA A 583 -17.89 6.21 15.27
N GLU A 584 -19.12 5.74 15.04
CA GLU A 584 -20.34 6.49 15.36
C GLU A 584 -20.50 6.74 16.87
N SER A 585 -19.82 5.95 17.72
CA SER A 585 -19.89 6.15 19.17
C SER A 585 -19.31 7.49 19.63
N TYR A 586 -18.52 8.18 18.80
CA TYR A 586 -18.08 9.55 19.08
C TYR A 586 -19.21 10.57 18.98
N THR A 587 -20.22 10.35 18.13
CA THR A 587 -21.31 11.31 17.89
C THR A 587 -22.46 11.17 18.89
N THR A 588 -22.40 10.18 19.77
CA THR A 588 -23.42 9.89 20.79
C THR A 588 -22.81 9.83 22.21
N MET A 589 -21.56 10.27 22.35
CA MET A 589 -20.78 10.20 23.59
C MET A 589 -21.23 11.28 24.59
N THR A 590 -22.01 10.89 25.59
CA THR A 590 -22.56 11.83 26.61
C THR A 590 -21.97 11.61 28.01
N GLU A 591 -21.42 10.44 28.30
CA GLU A 591 -20.92 10.10 29.63
C GLU A 591 -19.60 10.82 29.93
N GLU A 592 -19.59 11.56 31.04
CA GLU A 592 -18.41 12.22 31.59
C GLU A 592 -17.68 11.29 32.55
N LYS A 593 -16.38 11.13 32.35
CA LYS A 593 -15.52 10.34 33.23
C LYS A 593 -15.36 11.04 34.58
N THR A 594 -15.76 10.38 35.66
CA THR A 594 -15.56 10.86 37.03
C THR A 594 -14.46 10.04 37.73
N GLU A 595 -13.72 10.64 38.65
CA GLU A 595 -12.65 9.90 39.35
C GLU A 595 -13.21 8.73 40.15
N GLY A 596 -12.66 7.54 39.91
CA GLY A 596 -13.08 6.31 40.58
C GLY A 596 -14.35 5.66 40.02
N SER A 597 -14.95 6.20 38.95
CA SER A 597 -16.07 5.53 38.28
C SER A 597 -15.60 4.26 37.55
N ALA A 598 -16.48 3.26 37.49
CA ALA A 598 -16.28 2.12 36.61
C ALA A 598 -16.29 2.58 35.14
N LEU A 599 -15.85 1.70 34.24
CA LEU A 599 -16.02 1.96 32.82
C LEU A 599 -17.52 2.05 32.47
N PRO A 600 -17.90 2.92 31.52
CA PRO A 600 -19.25 2.99 30.98
C PRO A 600 -19.80 1.61 30.68
N THR A 601 -21.02 1.31 31.12
CA THR A 601 -21.74 0.11 30.68
C THR A 601 -22.20 0.29 29.23
N LYS A 602 -21.93 -0.72 28.39
CA LYS A 602 -22.30 -0.86 26.97
C LYS A 602 -23.06 0.32 26.37
N GLY A 603 -22.33 1.20 25.68
CA GLY A 603 -22.92 2.17 24.75
C GLY A 603 -23.31 1.47 23.45
N GLY A 604 -24.56 1.63 23.04
CA GLY A 604 -25.09 1.24 21.74
C GLY A 604 -26.44 1.90 21.53
N CYS A 605 -26.78 2.19 20.27
CA CYS A 605 -28.16 2.49 19.89
C CYS A 605 -29.07 1.27 20.13
#